data_AF-A0A842Q6K8-F1
#
_entry.id   AF-A0A842Q6K8-F1
#
_cell.length_a   1.000
_cell.length_b   1.000
_cell.length_c   1.000
_cell.angle_alpha   90.00
_cell.angle_beta   90.00
_cell.angle_gamma   90.00
#
_symmetry.space_group_name_H-M   'P 1'
#
loop_
_entity.id
_entity.type
_entity.pdbx_description
1 polymer ?
#
loop_
_entity_poly.entity_id
_entity_poly.type
_entity_poly.pdbx_seq_one_letter_code
_entity_poly.pdbx_strand_id
1 'polypeptide(L)'
;MLNKKTLRKKFQKEWEKYYKIDFLINKGFQRKLCPKCGKGYWTLDPNRDHCPDQPCQNYEFLGDSPTKKRFSYIESWHEIEKFFKKNGHRSIKQYPIVCRWRDDLFFTIASIIDFQRVENNQVIFQMPANPLIVPQFCLRFPDIPNVGVTGKHYTNF
;
A
#
# COMPACT_ATOMS: atom_id res chain seq x y z
N MET A 1 -12.07 24.89 8.32
CA MET A 1 -12.22 23.70 7.45
C MET A 1 -11.30 22.58 7.95
N LEU A 2 -11.82 21.35 8.04
CA LEU A 2 -10.96 20.18 8.26
C LEU A 2 -9.97 20.08 7.10
N ASN A 3 -8.67 20.04 7.40
CA ASN A 3 -7.65 19.75 6.40
C ASN A 3 -6.78 18.57 6.86
N LYS A 4 -6.02 17.99 5.94
CA LYS A 4 -5.20 16.80 6.18
C LYS A 4 -4.25 16.96 7.38
N LYS A 5 -3.69 18.15 7.59
CA LYS A 5 -2.76 18.44 8.70
C LYS A 5 -3.48 18.42 10.04
N THR A 6 -4.64 19.06 10.14
CA THR A 6 -5.45 19.10 11.36
C THR A 6 -5.99 17.71 11.71
N LEU A 7 -6.46 16.96 10.71
CA LEU A 7 -6.91 15.57 10.88
C LEU A 7 -5.79 14.67 11.38
N ARG A 8 -4.61 14.75 10.77
CA ARG A 8 -3.46 13.94 11.19
C ARG A 8 -3.06 14.22 12.63
N LYS A 9 -3.04 15.48 13.06
CA LYS A 9 -2.80 15.84 14.47
C LYS A 9 -3.83 15.22 15.41
N LYS A 10 -5.13 15.32 15.05
CA LYS A 10 -6.21 14.72 15.84
C LYS A 10 -6.06 13.20 15.96
N PHE A 11 -5.90 12.52 14.83
CA PHE A 11 -5.79 11.05 14.82
C PHE A 11 -4.53 10.57 15.52
N GLN A 12 -3.46 11.35 15.50
CA GLN A 12 -2.24 11.03 16.23
C GLN A 12 -2.42 11.19 17.74
N LYS A 13 -3.20 12.17 18.20
CA LYS A 13 -3.54 12.33 19.61
C LYS A 13 -4.45 11.18 20.08
N GLU A 14 -5.49 10.89 19.31
CA GLU A 14 -6.45 9.81 19.56
C GLU A 14 -6.00 8.48 18.90
N TRP A 15 -4.71 8.17 18.94
CA TRP A 15 -4.17 7.05 18.16
C TRP A 15 -4.76 5.70 18.54
N GLU A 16 -5.17 5.50 19.78
CA GLU A 16 -5.80 4.25 20.22
C GLU A 16 -7.13 4.00 19.51
N LYS A 17 -7.83 5.06 19.11
CA LYS A 17 -9.08 4.96 18.37
C LYS A 17 -8.85 4.73 16.88
N TYR A 18 -7.87 5.41 16.30
CA TYR A 18 -7.69 5.48 14.84
C TYR A 18 -6.59 4.56 14.28
N TYR A 19 -5.64 4.13 15.10
CA TYR A 19 -4.45 3.41 14.68
C TYR A 19 -4.10 2.19 15.56
N LYS A 20 -4.89 1.89 16.60
CA LYS A 20 -4.72 0.66 17.36
C LYS A 20 -5.13 -0.53 16.50
N ILE A 21 -4.24 -1.50 16.42
CA ILE A 21 -4.47 -2.76 15.73
C ILE A 21 -4.12 -3.86 16.72
N ASP A 22 -5.13 -4.55 17.24
CA ASP A 22 -4.93 -5.56 18.30
C ASP A 22 -3.98 -6.67 17.86
N PHE A 23 -4.00 -7.04 16.58
CA PHE A 23 -3.02 -7.97 16.02
C PHE A 23 -1.57 -7.54 16.26
N LEU A 24 -1.25 -6.25 16.05
CA LEU A 24 0.11 -5.74 16.25
C LEU A 24 0.51 -5.80 17.73
N ILE A 25 -0.39 -5.38 18.63
CA ILE A 25 -0.17 -5.44 20.08
C ILE A 25 0.04 -6.88 20.55
N ASN A 26 -0.85 -7.79 20.14
CA ASN A 26 -0.81 -9.20 20.50
C ASN A 26 0.44 -9.91 19.93
N LYS A 27 1.04 -9.37 18.87
CA LYS A 27 2.30 -9.84 18.29
C LYS A 27 3.54 -9.12 18.86
N GLY A 28 3.38 -8.27 19.87
CA GLY A 28 4.47 -7.60 20.56
C GLY A 28 5.01 -6.36 19.86
N PHE A 29 4.34 -5.85 18.82
CA PHE A 29 4.73 -4.58 18.21
C PHE A 29 4.46 -3.43 19.18
N GLN A 30 5.40 -2.50 19.24
CA GLN A 30 5.29 -1.26 19.99
C GLN A 30 5.04 -0.10 19.03
N ARG A 31 4.16 0.82 19.44
CA ARG A 31 3.95 2.06 18.69
C ARG A 31 4.88 3.16 19.24
N LYS A 32 5.76 3.68 18.40
CA LYS A 32 6.67 4.81 18.72
C LYS A 32 6.32 6.05 17.90
N LEU A 33 6.82 7.22 18.31
CA LEU A 33 6.79 8.45 17.53
C LEU A 33 8.19 8.72 16.97
N CYS A 34 8.29 8.96 15.66
CA CYS A 34 9.56 9.27 15.03
C CYS A 34 10.01 10.69 15.42
N PRO A 35 11.20 10.88 16.02
CA PRO A 35 11.65 12.20 16.47
C PRO A 35 11.90 13.17 15.30
N LYS A 36 12.17 12.65 14.09
CA LYS A 36 12.49 13.48 12.92
C LYS A 36 11.25 14.02 12.17
N CYS A 37 10.19 13.22 12.03
CA CYS A 37 8.99 13.64 11.29
C CYS A 37 7.70 13.68 12.13
N GLY A 38 7.78 13.28 13.40
CA GLY A 38 6.66 13.22 14.33
C GLY A 38 5.61 12.17 14.00
N LYS A 39 5.76 11.31 12.97
CA LYS A 39 4.78 10.25 12.66
C LYS A 39 4.82 9.15 13.71
N GLY A 40 3.65 8.59 14.03
CA GLY A 40 3.57 7.30 14.70
C GLY A 40 3.91 6.15 13.76
N TYR A 41 4.66 5.16 14.24
CA TYR A 41 4.99 3.93 13.53
C TYR A 41 5.00 2.75 14.49
N TRP A 42 4.79 1.54 13.96
CA TRP A 42 4.83 0.29 14.71
C TRP A 42 6.14 -0.45 14.42
N THR A 43 6.77 -1.02 15.45
CA THR A 43 8.04 -1.74 15.34
C THR A 43 8.09 -2.90 16.32
N LEU A 44 8.75 -3.99 15.94
CA LEU A 44 9.16 -5.06 16.86
C LEU A 44 10.50 -4.77 17.52
N ASP A 45 11.31 -3.92 16.91
CA ASP A 45 12.60 -3.49 17.46
C ASP A 45 12.39 -2.34 18.45
N PRO A 46 12.61 -2.55 19.77
CA PRO A 46 12.44 -1.51 20.79
C PRO A 46 13.48 -0.40 20.66
N ASN A 47 14.65 -0.69 20.07
CA ASN A 47 15.78 0.23 19.94
C ASN A 47 15.70 1.09 18.67
N ARG A 48 14.75 0.81 17.77
CA ARG A 48 14.55 1.62 16.56
C ARG A 48 14.00 2.99 16.92
N ASP A 49 14.72 4.06 16.59
CA ASP A 49 14.28 5.43 16.93
C ASP A 49 13.53 6.13 15.79
N HIS A 50 13.90 5.86 14.54
CA HIS A 50 13.29 6.48 13.37
C HIS A 50 12.28 5.56 12.68
N CYS A 51 11.24 6.15 12.09
CA CYS A 51 10.33 5.41 11.21
C CYS A 51 11.07 4.98 9.92
N PRO A 52 10.71 3.85 9.30
CA PRO A 52 11.36 3.33 8.10
C PRO A 52 11.03 4.13 6.81
N ASP A 53 10.49 5.34 6.95
CA ASP A 53 10.14 6.22 5.83
C ASP A 53 11.31 7.16 5.50
N GLN A 54 11.53 7.43 4.21
CA GLN A 54 12.34 8.58 3.80
C GLN A 54 11.62 9.91 4.15
N PRO A 55 12.36 10.97 4.53
CA PRO A 55 13.81 11.06 4.65
C PRO A 55 14.35 10.63 6.03
N CYS A 56 13.54 9.97 6.86
CA CYS A 56 13.96 9.59 8.22
C CYS A 56 14.96 8.44 8.24
N GLN A 57 14.88 7.56 7.25
CA GLN A 57 15.78 6.43 7.07
C GLN A 57 16.19 6.27 5.60
N ASN A 58 17.42 5.84 5.38
CA ASN A 58 17.97 5.50 4.07
C ASN A 58 17.63 4.05 3.70
N TYR A 59 17.81 3.68 2.43
CA TYR A 59 17.66 2.28 2.02
C TYR A 59 18.82 1.45 2.56
N GLU A 60 18.50 0.45 3.38
CA GLU A 60 19.45 -0.53 3.90
C GLU A 60 19.59 -1.73 2.95
N PHE A 61 18.61 -1.95 2.07
CA PHE A 61 18.56 -3.14 1.23
C PHE A 61 19.45 -3.10 -0.03
N LEU A 62 20.12 -1.97 -0.30
CA LEU A 62 20.97 -1.82 -1.48
C LEU A 62 22.32 -2.50 -1.22
N GLY A 63 22.58 -3.60 -1.94
CA GLY A 63 23.74 -4.45 -1.71
C GLY A 63 23.54 -5.49 -0.61
N ASP A 64 22.51 -5.34 0.23
CA ASP A 64 22.16 -6.27 1.30
C ASP A 64 20.69 -6.71 1.19
N SER A 65 20.45 -7.84 0.50
CA SER A 65 19.10 -8.29 0.20
C SER A 65 18.31 -8.65 1.47
N PRO A 66 17.07 -8.14 1.66
CA PRO A 66 16.25 -8.46 2.83
C PRO A 66 15.62 -9.86 2.74
N THR A 67 15.85 -10.57 1.64
CA THR A 67 15.33 -11.92 1.39
C THR A 67 16.45 -12.85 0.99
N LYS A 68 16.31 -14.13 1.35
CA LYS A 68 17.29 -15.19 1.02
C LYS A 68 17.23 -15.64 -0.44
N LYS A 69 16.09 -15.46 -1.11
CA LYS A 69 15.84 -15.88 -2.50
C LYS A 69 15.70 -14.65 -3.37
N ARG A 70 16.39 -14.64 -4.51
CA ARG A 70 16.14 -13.64 -5.57
C ARG A 70 14.93 -14.08 -6.38
N PHE A 71 14.11 -13.11 -6.76
CA PHE A 71 12.93 -13.33 -7.58
C PHE A 71 13.00 -12.41 -8.80
N SER A 72 12.64 -12.94 -9.97
CA SER A 72 12.20 -12.13 -11.09
C SER A 72 10.81 -11.53 -10.80
N TYR A 73 10.35 -10.63 -11.68
CA TYR A 73 9.01 -10.04 -11.59
C TYR A 73 7.90 -11.10 -11.58
N ILE A 74 7.98 -12.07 -12.49
CA ILE A 74 6.99 -13.14 -12.64
C ILE A 74 7.04 -14.11 -11.44
N GLU A 75 8.23 -14.49 -10.97
CA GLU A 75 8.35 -15.35 -9.79
C GLU A 75 7.82 -14.67 -8.53
N SER A 76 8.04 -13.36 -8.38
CA SER A 76 7.50 -12.59 -7.26
C SER A 76 5.98 -12.66 -7.22
N TRP A 77 5.33 -12.49 -8.38
CA TRP A 77 3.88 -12.64 -8.49
C TRP A 77 3.41 -14.05 -8.12
N HIS A 78 4.05 -15.10 -8.66
CA HIS A 78 3.63 -16.48 -8.39
C HIS A 78 3.75 -16.87 -6.92
N GLU A 79 4.77 -16.40 -6.20
CA GLU A 79 4.89 -16.66 -4.76
C GLU A 79 3.78 -15.97 -3.96
N ILE A 80 3.44 -14.73 -4.31
CA ILE A 80 2.32 -13.99 -3.70
C ILE A 80 1.00 -14.70 -4.01
N GLU A 81 0.74 -15.00 -5.28
CA GLU A 81 -0.48 -15.68 -5.72
C GLU A 81 -0.66 -17.03 -5.00
N LYS A 82 0.41 -17.82 -4.93
CA LYS A 82 0.42 -19.12 -4.24
C LYS A 82 0.06 -18.98 -2.77
N PHE A 83 0.63 -17.99 -2.07
CA PHE A 83 0.31 -17.72 -0.67
C PHE A 83 -1.18 -17.42 -0.49
N PHE A 84 -1.73 -16.48 -1.28
CA PHE A 84 -3.12 -16.08 -1.13
C PHE A 84 -4.11 -17.17 -1.52
N LYS A 85 -3.85 -17.93 -2.59
CA LYS A 85 -4.68 -19.10 -2.96
C LYS A 85 -4.70 -20.17 -1.88
N LYS A 86 -3.54 -20.47 -1.28
CA LYS A 86 -3.45 -21.41 -0.15
C LYS A 86 -4.28 -20.96 1.06
N ASN A 87 -4.47 -19.64 1.21
CA ASN A 87 -5.29 -19.02 2.26
C ASN A 87 -6.70 -18.63 1.76
N GLY A 88 -7.26 -19.36 0.79
CA GLY A 88 -8.67 -19.26 0.41
C GLY A 88 -9.05 -18.08 -0.49
N HIS A 89 -8.09 -17.32 -1.02
CA HIS A 89 -8.38 -16.23 -1.96
C HIS A 89 -8.51 -16.75 -3.38
N ARG A 90 -9.48 -16.22 -4.13
CA ARG A 90 -9.57 -16.48 -5.57
C ARG A 90 -8.59 -15.60 -6.33
N SER A 91 -7.67 -16.21 -7.08
CA SER A 91 -6.85 -15.49 -8.06
C SER A 91 -7.70 -15.16 -9.29
N ILE A 92 -7.69 -13.90 -9.71
CA ILE A 92 -8.44 -13.41 -10.87
C ILE A 92 -7.50 -12.78 -11.88
N LYS A 93 -7.96 -12.69 -13.14
CA LYS A 93 -7.23 -11.99 -14.19
C LYS A 93 -7.29 -10.48 -13.96
N GLN A 94 -6.21 -9.79 -14.36
CA GLN A 94 -6.16 -8.33 -14.37
C GLN A 94 -7.23 -7.73 -15.27
N TYR A 95 -7.67 -6.53 -14.91
CA TYR A 95 -8.49 -5.65 -15.71
C TYR A 95 -7.62 -4.82 -16.66
N PRO A 96 -8.20 -4.25 -17.74
CA PRO A 96 -7.50 -3.32 -18.61
C PRO A 96 -6.93 -2.11 -17.85
N ILE A 97 -5.81 -1.58 -18.32
CA ILE A 97 -5.22 -0.34 -17.79
C ILE A 97 -6.05 0.89 -18.12
N VAL A 98 -6.87 0.85 -19.17
CA VAL A 98 -7.86 1.89 -19.48
C VAL A 98 -9.10 1.58 -18.66
N CYS A 99 -9.52 2.54 -17.83
CA CYS A 99 -10.69 2.35 -16.98
C CYS A 99 -11.95 2.54 -17.84
N ARG A 100 -12.58 1.43 -18.23
CA ARG A 100 -13.78 1.43 -19.11
C ARG A 100 -15.10 1.45 -18.35
N TRP A 101 -15.05 1.41 -17.02
CA TRP A 101 -16.22 1.21 -16.15
C TRP A 101 -16.44 2.35 -15.16
N ARG A 102 -15.60 3.39 -15.21
CA ARG A 102 -15.76 4.63 -14.47
C ARG A 102 -15.48 5.81 -15.38
N ASP A 103 -16.45 6.72 -15.49
CA ASP A 103 -16.35 7.88 -16.38
C ASP A 103 -15.45 8.99 -15.82
N ASP A 104 -15.13 8.94 -14.52
CA ASP A 104 -14.28 9.92 -13.84
C ASP A 104 -12.78 9.59 -13.88
N LEU A 105 -12.41 8.45 -14.49
CA LEU A 105 -11.02 8.00 -14.60
C LEU A 105 -10.70 7.54 -16.01
N PHE A 106 -9.59 8.01 -16.57
CA PHE A 106 -9.08 7.49 -17.85
C PHE A 106 -8.36 6.14 -17.69
N PHE A 107 -7.62 5.97 -16.59
CA PHE A 107 -6.76 4.82 -16.35
C PHE A 107 -6.98 4.20 -14.97
N THR A 108 -6.66 2.92 -14.85
CA THR A 108 -6.62 2.19 -13.59
C THR A 108 -5.43 2.68 -12.76
N ILE A 109 -5.70 3.39 -11.66
CA ILE A 109 -4.66 4.03 -10.81
C ILE A 109 -4.31 3.23 -9.54
N ALA A 110 -5.11 2.20 -9.24
CA ALA A 110 -4.97 1.26 -8.13
C ALA A 110 -5.84 0.01 -8.39
N SER A 111 -5.46 -1.15 -7.86
CA SER A 111 -6.23 -2.41 -8.01
C SER A 111 -7.66 -2.33 -7.51
N ILE A 112 -7.94 -1.50 -6.50
CA ILE A 112 -9.28 -1.33 -5.96
C ILE A 112 -10.27 -0.74 -6.99
N ILE A 113 -9.76 -0.04 -8.01
CA ILE A 113 -10.57 0.60 -9.04
C ILE A 113 -11.32 -0.43 -9.88
N ASP A 114 -10.73 -1.61 -10.13
CA ASP A 114 -11.32 -2.72 -10.89
C ASP A 114 -12.76 -3.05 -10.42
N PHE A 115 -12.97 -2.93 -9.12
CA PHE A 115 -14.20 -3.33 -8.44
C PHE A 115 -15.13 -2.15 -8.14
N GLN A 116 -14.71 -0.91 -8.37
CA GLN A 116 -15.53 0.26 -8.08
C GLN A 116 -16.48 0.59 -9.24
N ARG A 117 -17.72 0.93 -8.91
CA ARG A 117 -18.69 1.56 -9.81
C ARG A 117 -19.21 2.85 -9.19
N VAL A 118 -19.69 3.76 -10.03
CA VAL A 118 -20.31 5.02 -9.58
C VAL A 118 -21.78 4.99 -9.94
N GLU A 119 -22.64 4.97 -8.92
CA GLU A 119 -24.10 5.03 -9.07
C GLU A 119 -24.64 6.11 -8.15
N ASN A 120 -25.48 7.03 -8.64
CA ASN A 120 -26.07 8.13 -7.85
C ASN A 120 -25.04 8.91 -7.01
N ASN A 121 -23.87 9.22 -7.60
CA ASN A 121 -22.75 9.88 -6.93
C ASN A 121 -22.16 9.12 -5.74
N GLN A 122 -22.40 7.80 -5.64
CA GLN A 122 -21.83 6.93 -4.63
C GLN A 122 -20.93 5.86 -5.26
N VAL A 123 -19.88 5.48 -4.54
CA VAL A 123 -18.99 4.39 -4.94
C VAL A 123 -19.53 3.08 -4.36
N ILE A 124 -19.88 2.14 -5.22
CA ILE A 124 -20.25 0.77 -4.85
C ILE A 124 -19.18 -0.22 -5.32
N PHE A 125 -19.16 -1.41 -4.70
CA PHE A 125 -18.19 -2.45 -4.99
C PHE A 125 -18.83 -3.67 -5.64
N GLN A 126 -18.32 -4.05 -6.82
CA GLN A 126 -18.67 -5.26 -7.53
C GLN A 126 -17.43 -6.15 -7.64
N MET A 127 -17.34 -7.15 -6.75
CA MET A 127 -16.20 -8.08 -6.69
C MET A 127 -16.58 -9.45 -7.29
N PRO A 128 -15.76 -10.02 -8.18
CA PRO A 128 -16.02 -11.35 -8.77
C PRO A 128 -15.78 -12.51 -7.78
N ALA A 129 -15.15 -12.25 -6.64
CA ALA A 129 -14.97 -13.17 -5.52
C ALA A 129 -14.63 -12.42 -4.24
N ASN A 130 -14.83 -13.05 -3.09
CA ASN A 130 -14.51 -12.47 -1.80
C ASN A 130 -14.03 -13.57 -0.82
N PRO A 131 -12.74 -13.61 -0.44
CA PRO A 131 -11.66 -12.69 -0.82
C PRO A 131 -11.01 -13.05 -2.17
N LEU A 132 -10.28 -12.10 -2.77
CA LEU A 132 -9.60 -12.28 -4.06
C LEU A 132 -8.18 -11.70 -4.06
N ILE A 133 -7.40 -12.05 -5.09
CA ILE A 133 -6.14 -11.40 -5.45
C ILE A 133 -6.06 -11.18 -6.96
N VAL A 134 -5.43 -10.06 -7.38
CA VAL A 134 -5.29 -9.66 -8.78
C VAL A 134 -3.91 -9.03 -9.03
N PRO A 135 -3.21 -9.36 -10.13
CA PRO A 135 -1.96 -8.69 -10.53
C PRO A 135 -2.28 -7.45 -11.37
N GLN A 136 -2.98 -6.47 -10.80
CA GLN A 136 -3.47 -5.33 -11.57
C GLN A 136 -2.36 -4.33 -11.91
N PHE A 137 -2.06 -4.17 -13.20
CA PHE A 137 -1.23 -3.07 -13.68
C PHE A 137 -1.92 -1.72 -13.47
N CYS A 138 -1.18 -0.75 -12.95
CA CYS A 138 -1.67 0.58 -12.68
C CYS A 138 -0.85 1.65 -13.40
N LEU A 139 -1.52 2.73 -13.85
CA LEU A 139 -0.84 3.91 -14.39
C LEU A 139 -0.95 5.10 -13.44
N ARG A 140 0.19 5.76 -13.16
CA ARG A 140 0.23 6.95 -12.28
C ARG A 140 1.11 8.05 -12.87
N PHE A 141 0.45 9.00 -13.51
CA PHE A 141 1.08 10.16 -14.15
C PHE A 141 1.53 11.28 -13.21
N PRO A 142 0.88 11.55 -12.05
CA PRO A 142 1.36 12.59 -11.13
C PRO A 142 2.79 12.39 -10.62
N ASP A 143 3.29 11.15 -10.64
CA ASP A 143 4.63 10.81 -10.20
C ASP A 143 5.70 10.93 -11.31
N ILE A 144 5.34 11.34 -12.54
CA ILE A 144 6.28 11.51 -13.65
C ILE A 144 7.55 12.30 -13.25
N PRO A 145 7.47 13.44 -12.55
CA PRO A 145 8.67 14.19 -12.17
C PRO A 145 9.66 13.40 -11.30
N ASN A 146 9.22 12.31 -10.66
CA ASN A 146 10.04 11.47 -9.79
C ASN A 146 10.61 10.22 -10.50
N VAL A 147 10.12 9.90 -11.69
CA VAL A 147 10.52 8.72 -12.47
C VAL A 147 11.95 8.93 -12.99
N GLY A 148 12.81 7.94 -12.78
CA GLY A 148 14.25 8.03 -13.10
C GLY A 148 15.09 8.86 -12.11
N VAL A 149 14.47 9.76 -11.34
CA VAL A 149 15.16 10.60 -10.35
C VAL A 149 15.32 9.89 -9.00
N THR A 150 14.25 9.24 -8.53
CA THR A 150 14.18 8.68 -7.17
C THR A 150 14.56 7.20 -7.08
N GLY A 151 14.70 6.53 -8.22
CA GLY A 151 14.98 5.08 -8.32
C GLY A 151 13.84 4.16 -7.86
N LYS A 152 12.67 4.68 -7.46
CA LYS A 152 11.53 3.88 -6.96
C LYS A 152 10.16 4.22 -7.54
N HIS A 153 10.05 5.31 -8.31
CA HIS A 153 8.78 5.69 -8.93
C HIS A 153 8.74 5.20 -10.37
N TYR A 154 7.57 4.71 -10.78
CA TYR A 154 7.25 4.23 -12.11
C TYR A 154 5.93 4.84 -12.57
N THR A 155 5.75 5.02 -13.87
CA THR A 155 4.45 5.37 -14.44
C THR A 155 3.55 4.16 -14.60
N ASN A 156 4.11 2.96 -14.79
CA ASN A 156 3.43 1.67 -14.89
C ASN A 156 4.06 0.69 -13.90
N PHE A 157 3.24 0.06 -13.07
CA PHE A 157 3.66 -0.93 -12.06
C PHE A 157 2.57 -1.97 -11.81
#